data_AF-A0A1Q8YA50-F1
#
_entry.id   AF-A0A1Q8YA50-F1
#
_cell.length_a   1.000
_cell.length_b   1.000
_cell.length_c   1.000
_cell.angle_alpha   90.00
_cell.angle_beta   90.00
_cell.angle_gamma   90.00
#
_symmetry.space_group_name_H-M   'P 1'
#
loop_
_entity.id
_entity.type
_entity.pdbx_description
1 polymer ?
#
loop_
_entity_poly.entity_id
_entity_poly.type
_entity_poly.pdbx_seq_one_letter_code
_entity_poly.pdbx_strand_id
1 'polypeptide(L)'
;MTPTENVLSRLEKVRQRQPGQWSARCPAHADKGPSLSVRESPDGGVLIHCFAGCTAGEIVDAMGMELSELFPPRDRPPGAPKRTPRLLSAGQALTLLADEALLVAVAAGNVGYGVKLTEVDTTRVLKAAGIINFLRDQSKGQYA
;
A
#
# COMPACT_ATOMS: atom_id res chain seq x y z
N MET A 1 11.87 0.67 -25.98
CA MET A 1 11.45 -0.64 -25.44
C MET A 1 10.20 -0.40 -24.60
N THR A 2 9.10 -1.06 -24.91
CA THR A 2 7.87 -0.95 -24.11
C THR A 2 8.03 -1.68 -22.78
N PRO A 3 7.27 -1.33 -21.73
CA PRO A 3 7.26 -2.08 -20.47
C PRO A 3 7.02 -3.58 -20.70
N THR A 4 6.09 -3.92 -21.60
CA THR A 4 5.77 -5.30 -21.98
C THR A 4 6.97 -6.03 -22.58
N GLU A 5 7.66 -5.42 -23.55
CA GLU A 5 8.88 -5.99 -24.14
C GLU A 5 9.97 -6.20 -23.10
N ASN A 6 10.14 -5.23 -22.19
CA ASN A 6 11.13 -5.29 -21.10
C ASN A 6 10.89 -6.52 -20.22
N VAL A 7 9.64 -6.74 -19.79
CA VAL A 7 9.25 -7.91 -18.99
C VAL A 7 9.45 -9.22 -19.76
N LEU A 8 8.93 -9.31 -21.00
CA LEU A 8 8.99 -10.56 -21.78
C LEU A 8 10.42 -11.00 -22.09
N SER A 9 11.35 -10.05 -22.26
CA SER A 9 12.77 -10.35 -22.52
C SER A 9 13.50 -11.01 -21.35
N ARG A 10 12.96 -10.94 -20.13
CA ARG A 10 13.55 -11.50 -18.89
C ARG A 10 12.88 -12.79 -18.41
N LEU A 11 11.87 -13.27 -19.14
CA LEU A 11 11.09 -14.43 -18.75
C LEU A 11 11.44 -15.66 -19.59
N GLU A 12 11.32 -16.84 -18.97
CA GLU A 12 11.52 -18.11 -19.65
C GLU A 12 10.19 -18.74 -20.10
N LYS A 13 10.25 -19.52 -21.19
CA LYS A 13 9.11 -20.26 -21.77
C LYS A 13 7.90 -19.38 -22.05
N VAL A 14 8.14 -18.15 -22.51
CA VAL A 14 7.11 -17.21 -22.93
C VAL A 14 6.31 -17.80 -24.08
N ARG A 15 4.98 -17.83 -23.93
CA ARG A 15 4.03 -18.21 -24.97
C ARG A 15 2.92 -17.19 -25.03
N GLN A 16 2.70 -16.62 -26.20
CA GLN A 16 1.56 -15.75 -26.43
C GLN A 16 0.28 -16.58 -26.43
N ARG A 17 -0.73 -16.14 -25.65
CA ARG A 17 -2.05 -16.78 -25.58
C ARG A 17 -3.03 -16.05 -26.49
N GLN A 18 -3.01 -14.72 -26.44
CA GLN A 18 -3.84 -13.80 -27.22
C GLN A 18 -3.06 -12.51 -27.49
N PRO A 19 -3.50 -11.64 -28.40
CA PRO A 19 -2.92 -10.31 -28.56
C PRO A 19 -2.86 -9.57 -27.20
N GLY A 20 -1.68 -9.09 -26.80
CA GLY A 20 -1.48 -8.42 -25.51
C GLY A 20 -1.48 -9.35 -24.28
N GLN A 21 -1.47 -10.67 -24.43
CA GLN A 21 -1.45 -11.60 -23.30
C GLN A 21 -0.53 -12.81 -23.52
N TRP A 22 0.32 -13.08 -22.53
CA TRP A 22 1.31 -14.14 -22.53
C TRP A 22 1.25 -14.96 -21.25
N SER A 23 1.74 -16.19 -21.34
CA SER A 23 2.04 -17.06 -20.22
C SER A 23 3.53 -17.36 -20.20
N ALA A 24 4.15 -17.36 -19.02
CA ALA A 24 5.57 -17.66 -18.84
C ALA A 24 5.80 -18.42 -17.53
N ARG A 25 7.04 -18.86 -17.30
CA ARG A 25 7.47 -19.33 -15.98
C ARG A 25 7.63 -18.15 -15.03
N CYS A 26 7.21 -18.33 -13.78
CA CYS A 26 7.48 -17.35 -12.74
C CYS A 26 8.97 -17.44 -12.33
N PRO A 27 9.71 -16.32 -12.32
CA PRO A 27 11.10 -16.30 -11.87
C PRO A 27 11.23 -16.30 -10.34
N ALA A 28 10.18 -15.94 -9.60
CA ALA A 28 10.19 -15.85 -8.14
C ALA A 28 10.09 -17.20 -7.42
N HIS A 29 9.83 -18.29 -8.14
CA HIS A 29 9.85 -19.64 -7.58
C HIS A 29 10.35 -20.66 -8.61
N ALA A 30 10.73 -21.85 -8.13
CA ALA A 30 11.15 -22.94 -9.01
C ALA A 30 9.95 -23.49 -9.82
N ASP A 31 9.70 -22.91 -10.99
CA ASP A 31 8.50 -23.17 -11.75
C ASP A 31 8.67 -24.29 -12.79
N LYS A 32 7.87 -25.37 -12.64
CA LYS A 32 7.91 -26.52 -13.56
C LYS A 32 7.16 -26.24 -14.86
N GLY A 33 6.06 -25.48 -14.80
CA GLY A 33 5.20 -25.12 -15.93
C GLY A 33 5.04 -23.60 -16.06
N PRO A 34 4.26 -23.07 -17.01
CA PRO A 34 4.00 -21.63 -17.07
C PRO A 34 2.93 -21.23 -16.03
N SER A 35 3.34 -20.72 -14.87
CA SER A 35 2.42 -20.24 -13.81
C SER A 35 2.21 -18.72 -13.79
N LEU A 36 2.96 -17.97 -14.60
CA LEU A 36 2.89 -16.51 -14.67
C LEU A 36 2.02 -16.08 -15.86
N SER A 37 0.98 -15.29 -15.58
CA SER A 37 0.22 -14.54 -16.58
C SER A 37 0.81 -13.14 -16.72
N VAL A 38 1.06 -12.72 -17.95
CA VAL A 38 1.52 -11.37 -18.30
C VAL A 38 0.52 -10.77 -19.28
N ARG A 39 0.01 -9.59 -19.00
CA ARG A 39 -0.97 -8.90 -19.85
C ARG A 39 -0.60 -7.43 -20.01
N GLU A 40 -0.68 -6.94 -21.23
CA GLU A 40 -0.60 -5.53 -21.55
C GLU A 40 -1.95 -4.84 -21.29
N SER A 41 -1.90 -3.75 -20.53
CA SER A 41 -3.04 -2.87 -20.25
C SER A 41 -3.25 -1.89 -21.42
N PRO A 42 -4.48 -1.44 -21.70
CA PRO A 42 -4.74 -0.38 -22.66
C PRO A 42 -3.93 0.90 -22.42
N ASP A 43 -3.55 1.18 -21.16
CA ASP A 43 -2.73 2.33 -20.77
C ASP A 43 -1.21 2.10 -20.96
N GLY A 44 -0.80 0.99 -21.59
CA GLY A 44 0.61 0.65 -21.85
C GLY A 44 1.39 0.06 -20.67
N GLY A 45 0.70 -0.20 -19.55
CA GLY A 45 1.29 -0.89 -18.39
C GLY A 45 1.22 -2.42 -18.49
N VAL A 46 1.98 -3.12 -17.65
CA VAL A 46 2.03 -4.58 -17.59
C VAL A 46 1.38 -5.09 -16.30
N LEU A 47 0.38 -5.95 -16.46
CA LEU A 47 -0.22 -6.72 -15.38
C LEU A 47 0.43 -8.09 -15.31
N ILE A 48 0.98 -8.42 -14.14
CA ILE A 48 1.57 -9.73 -13.84
C ILE A 48 0.79 -10.42 -12.73
N HIS A 49 0.55 -11.72 -12.89
CA HIS A 49 -0.12 -12.53 -11.87
C HIS A 49 0.49 -13.93 -11.86
N CYS A 50 1.03 -14.34 -10.72
CA CYS A 50 1.49 -15.71 -10.51
C CYS A 50 0.40 -16.53 -9.81
N PHE A 51 -0.05 -17.61 -10.45
CA PHE A 51 -1.07 -18.50 -9.88
C PHE A 51 -0.57 -19.36 -8.71
N ALA A 52 0.73 -19.34 -8.41
CA ALA A 52 1.33 -20.01 -7.25
C ALA A 52 1.40 -19.12 -5.99
N GLY A 53 1.07 -17.83 -6.11
CA GLY A 53 0.98 -16.91 -4.96
C GLY A 53 2.13 -15.91 -4.81
N CYS A 54 3.11 -15.88 -5.71
CA CYS A 54 4.15 -14.84 -5.68
C CYS A 54 3.55 -13.45 -5.89
N THR A 55 4.04 -12.49 -5.13
CA THR A 55 3.69 -11.08 -5.25
C THR A 55 4.35 -10.46 -6.49
N ALA A 56 3.77 -9.35 -6.97
CA ALA A 56 4.35 -8.60 -8.08
C ALA A 56 5.77 -8.09 -7.76
N GLY A 57 6.04 -7.72 -6.51
CA GLY A 57 7.37 -7.31 -6.05
C GLY A 57 8.39 -8.44 -6.20
N GLU A 58 8.11 -9.61 -5.63
CA GLU A 58 9.01 -10.78 -5.73
C GLU A 58 9.31 -11.17 -7.19
N ILE A 59 8.31 -11.11 -8.08
CA ILE A 59 8.49 -11.42 -9.50
C ILE A 59 9.44 -10.42 -10.16
N VAL A 60 9.23 -9.13 -9.90
CA VAL A 60 10.00 -8.03 -10.49
C VAL A 60 11.43 -7.98 -9.94
N ASP A 61 11.59 -8.20 -8.63
CA ASP A 61 12.89 -8.31 -7.98
C ASP A 61 13.69 -9.50 -8.53
N ALA A 62 13.05 -10.64 -8.75
CA ALA A 62 13.68 -11.83 -9.36
C ALA A 62 14.12 -11.60 -10.81
N MET A 63 13.51 -10.63 -11.51
CA MET A 63 13.93 -10.18 -12.85
C MET A 63 15.01 -9.09 -12.80
N GLY A 64 15.40 -8.60 -11.62
CA GLY A 64 16.32 -7.46 -11.46
C GLY A 64 15.73 -6.14 -11.96
N MET A 65 14.42 -5.97 -11.80
CA MET A 65 13.66 -4.79 -12.22
C MET A 65 13.07 -4.07 -11.01
N GLU A 66 12.59 -2.85 -11.23
CA GLU A 66 11.78 -2.10 -10.26
C GLU A 66 10.29 -2.14 -10.63
N LEU A 67 9.40 -2.11 -9.64
CA LEU A 67 7.94 -2.17 -9.89
C LEU A 67 7.45 -1.03 -10.80
N SER A 68 8.15 0.11 -10.76
CA SER A 68 7.86 1.27 -11.60
C SER A 68 8.06 1.00 -13.10
N GLU A 69 8.93 0.06 -13.47
CA GLU A 69 9.22 -0.31 -14.86
C GLU A 69 8.10 -1.13 -15.52
N LEU A 70 7.11 -1.59 -14.75
CA LEU A 70 5.88 -2.19 -15.29
C LEU A 70 4.96 -1.16 -15.94
N PHE A 71 5.24 0.14 -15.79
CA PHE A 71 4.38 1.21 -16.26
C PHE A 71 5.12 2.09 -17.27
N PRO A 72 4.41 2.70 -18.23
CA PRO A 72 5.04 3.68 -19.10
C PRO A 72 5.56 4.87 -18.27
N PRO A 73 6.60 5.57 -18.77
CA PRO A 73 7.05 6.80 -18.16
C PRO A 73 5.87 7.74 -17.94
N ARG A 74 5.67 8.16 -16.69
CA ARG A 74 4.64 9.16 -16.41
C ARG A 74 5.14 10.49 -16.97
N ASP A 75 4.45 11.02 -17.97
CA ASP A 75 4.55 12.43 -18.35
C ASP A 75 3.98 13.26 -17.20
N ARG A 76 4.80 13.45 -16.17
CA ARG A 76 4.49 14.32 -15.07
C ARG A 76 4.87 15.72 -15.52
N PRO A 77 3.91 16.66 -15.67
CA PRO A 77 4.27 18.03 -15.96
C PRO A 77 5.23 18.53 -14.88
N PRO A 78 6.32 19.24 -15.26
CA PRO A 78 7.23 19.86 -14.30
C PRO A 78 6.43 20.67 -13.28
N GLY A 79 6.56 20.35 -12.00
CA GLY A 79 5.82 21.03 -10.92
C GLY A 79 4.50 20.39 -10.48
N ALA A 80 4.07 19.25 -11.04
CA ALA A 80 2.90 18.56 -10.49
C ALA A 80 3.13 18.19 -9.01
N PRO A 81 2.21 18.52 -8.08
CA PRO A 81 2.41 18.33 -6.64
C PRO A 81 2.65 16.86 -6.32
N LYS A 82 3.75 16.52 -5.64
CA LYS A 82 4.00 15.15 -5.15
C LYS A 82 2.75 14.70 -4.39
N ARG A 83 2.19 13.53 -4.75
CA ARG A 83 1.11 12.94 -3.96
C ARG A 83 1.72 12.58 -2.62
N THR A 84 1.69 13.51 -1.68
CA THR A 84 1.97 13.21 -0.29
C THR A 84 0.90 12.20 0.15
N PRO A 85 1.26 11.20 0.99
CA PRO A 85 0.24 10.42 1.69
C PRO A 85 -0.77 11.42 2.28
N ARG A 86 -2.06 11.10 2.26
CA ARG A 86 -3.08 11.97 2.86
C ARG A 86 -2.84 12.04 4.37
N LEU A 87 -1.90 12.89 4.78
CA LEU A 87 -1.79 13.36 6.15
C LEU A 87 -3.09 14.12 6.42
N LEU A 88 -3.69 13.86 7.59
CA LEU A 88 -4.82 14.63 8.06
C LEU A 88 -4.47 16.11 7.94
N SER A 89 -5.38 16.93 7.40
CA SER A 89 -5.22 18.38 7.49
C SER A 89 -5.17 18.78 8.96
N ALA A 90 -4.59 19.95 9.28
CA ALA A 90 -4.57 20.44 10.66
C ALA A 90 -5.99 20.47 11.28
N GLY A 91 -6.99 20.87 10.50
CA GLY A 91 -8.40 20.83 10.92
C GLY A 91 -8.88 19.40 11.22
N GLN A 92 -8.60 18.43 10.35
CA GLN A 92 -8.98 17.04 10.57
C GLN A 92 -8.27 16.42 11.77
N ALA A 93 -7.00 16.77 12.00
CA ALA A 93 -6.24 16.33 13.16
C ALA A 93 -6.81 16.92 14.46
N LEU A 94 -7.21 18.19 14.46
CA LEU A 94 -7.86 18.83 15.61
C LEU A 94 -9.23 18.22 15.92
N THR A 95 -10.05 17.96 14.91
CA THR A 95 -11.34 17.27 15.11
C THR A 95 -11.13 15.90 15.72
N LEU A 96 -10.22 15.09 15.15
CA LEU A 96 -9.93 13.75 15.67
C LEU A 96 -9.35 13.78 17.09
N LEU A 97 -8.47 14.74 17.38
CA LEU A 97 -7.94 14.93 18.74
C LEU A 97 -9.06 15.26 19.73
N ALA A 98 -9.97 16.17 19.37
CA ALA A 98 -11.08 16.57 20.22
C ALA A 98 -12.00 15.40 20.55
N ASP A 99 -12.39 14.60 19.55
CA ASP A 99 -13.28 13.45 19.73
C ASP A 99 -12.68 12.39 20.63
N GLU A 100 -11.43 11.99 20.38
CA GLU A 100 -10.76 10.95 21.17
C GLU A 100 -10.40 11.45 22.58
N ALA A 101 -10.03 12.73 22.74
CA ALA A 101 -9.77 13.32 24.05
C ALA A 101 -11.05 13.41 24.91
N LEU A 102 -12.19 13.74 24.30
CA LEU A 102 -13.48 13.76 25.00
C LEU A 102 -13.83 12.36 25.54
N LEU A 103 -13.65 11.31 24.75
CA LEU A 103 -13.89 9.93 25.18
C LEU A 103 -13.01 9.56 26.39
N VAL A 104 -11.71 9.88 26.33
CA VAL A 104 -10.78 9.63 27.43
C VAL A 104 -11.18 10.42 28.69
N ALA A 105 -11.56 11.69 28.54
CA ALA A 105 -11.97 12.54 29.64
C ALA A 105 -13.24 12.03 30.35
N VAL A 106 -14.25 11.60 29.58
CA VAL A 106 -15.48 10.99 30.12
C VAL A 106 -15.16 9.69 30.87
N ALA A 107 -14.35 8.82 30.27
CA ALA A 107 -13.96 7.56 30.91
C ALA A 107 -13.15 7.80 32.21
N ALA A 108 -12.25 8.78 32.21
CA ALA A 108 -11.50 9.17 33.40
C ALA A 108 -12.43 9.71 34.50
N GLY A 109 -13.43 10.53 34.14
CA GLY A 109 -14.46 10.99 35.08
C GLY A 109 -15.22 9.83 35.72
N ASN A 110 -15.69 8.88 34.91
CA ASN A 110 -16.38 7.68 35.39
C ASN A 110 -15.51 6.88 36.39
N VAL A 111 -14.24 6.66 36.06
CA VAL A 111 -13.29 5.99 36.97
C VAL A 111 -13.09 6.78 38.25
N GLY A 112 -12.96 8.11 38.16
CA GLY A 112 -12.86 9.00 39.33
C GLY A 112 -14.06 8.92 40.27
N TYR A 113 -15.25 8.69 39.73
CA TYR A 113 -16.48 8.42 40.50
C TYR A 113 -16.65 6.96 40.93
N GLY A 114 -15.62 6.12 40.76
CA GLY A 114 -15.62 4.72 41.20
C GLY A 114 -16.32 3.75 40.23
N VAL A 115 -16.69 4.19 39.03
CA VAL A 115 -17.24 3.32 38.00
C VAL A 115 -16.13 2.45 37.42
N LYS A 116 -16.32 1.13 37.45
CA LYS A 116 -15.44 0.19 36.73
C LYS A 116 -15.80 0.20 35.25
N LEU A 117 -14.84 0.51 34.41
CA LEU A 117 -15.02 0.44 32.96
C LEU A 117 -15.25 -1.01 32.52
N THR A 118 -16.13 -1.20 31.54
CA THR A 118 -16.30 -2.50 30.88
C THR A 118 -15.10 -2.81 30.00
N GLU A 119 -14.98 -4.05 29.53
CA GLU A 119 -13.94 -4.45 28.56
C GLU A 119 -14.06 -3.67 27.25
N VAL A 120 -15.30 -3.41 26.80
CA VAL A 120 -15.59 -2.61 25.60
C VAL A 120 -15.13 -1.17 25.79
N ASP A 121 -15.46 -0.55 26.93
CA ASP A 121 -15.04 0.83 27.23
C ASP A 121 -13.52 0.93 27.36
N THR A 122 -12.90 -0.04 28.05
CA THR A 122 -11.45 -0.12 28.20
C THR A 122 -10.76 -0.22 26.83
N THR A 123 -11.27 -1.05 25.94
CA THR A 123 -10.75 -1.18 24.56
C THR A 123 -10.89 0.12 23.79
N ARG A 124 -12.02 0.83 23.93
CA ARG A 124 -12.24 2.12 23.25
C ARG A 124 -11.30 3.21 23.78
N VAL A 125 -11.07 3.27 25.09
CA VAL A 125 -10.13 4.21 25.73
C VAL A 125 -8.70 3.95 25.27
N LEU A 126 -8.26 2.68 25.22
CA LEU A 126 -6.92 2.34 24.74
C LEU A 126 -6.72 2.73 23.27
N LYS A 127 -7.73 2.49 22.43
CA LYS A 127 -7.71 2.93 21.03
C LYS A 127 -7.63 4.46 20.91
N ALA A 128 -8.42 5.18 21.69
CA ALA A 128 -8.43 6.65 21.73
C ALA A 128 -7.05 7.21 22.12
N ALA A 129 -6.47 6.68 23.21
CA ALA A 129 -5.13 7.05 23.65
C ALA A 129 -4.06 6.76 22.58
N GLY A 130 -4.17 5.64 21.86
CA GLY A 130 -3.31 5.31 20.72
C GLY A 130 -3.38 6.34 19.60
N ILE A 131 -4.58 6.79 19.24
CA ILE A 131 -4.80 7.82 18.21
C ILE A 131 -4.21 9.17 18.65
N ILE A 132 -4.43 9.58 19.90
CA ILE A 132 -3.87 10.82 20.45
C ILE A 132 -2.34 10.79 20.40
N ASN A 133 -1.72 9.68 20.78
CA ASN A 133 -0.26 9.52 20.71
C ASN A 133 0.25 9.57 19.26
N PHE A 134 -0.43 8.90 18.34
CA PHE A 134 -0.10 8.96 16.92
C PHE A 134 -0.11 10.41 16.40
N LEU A 135 -1.17 11.18 16.70
CA LEU A 135 -1.28 12.59 16.30
C LEU A 135 -0.15 13.45 16.89
N ARG A 136 0.23 13.20 18.15
CA ARG A 136 1.35 13.88 18.81
C ARG A 136 2.69 13.55 18.14
N ASP A 137 2.91 12.32 17.73
CA ASP A 137 4.18 11.92 17.13
C ASP A 137 4.29 12.45 15.69
N GLN A 138 3.18 12.51 14.96
CA GLN A 138 3.11 13.17 13.64
C GLN A 138 3.42 14.67 13.71
N SER A 139 3.02 15.37 14.78
CA SER A 139 3.33 16.80 14.92
C SER A 139 4.82 17.05 15.17
N LYS A 140 5.53 16.12 15.82
CA LYS A 140 6.99 16.23 16.03
C LYS A 140 7.79 16.01 14.75
N GLY A 141 7.35 15.10 13.88
CA GLY A 141 8.02 14.79 12.61
C GLY A 141 7.88 15.85 11.51
N GLN A 142 7.02 16.86 11.69
CA GLN A 142 6.83 17.94 10.71
C GLN A 142 7.71 19.18 10.97
N TYR A 143 8.39 19.26 12.11
CA TYR A 143 9.26 20.39 12.51
C TYR A 143 10.73 19.99 12.72
N ALA A 144 11.12 18.77 12.35
CA ALA A 144 12.51 18.30 12.32
C ALA A 144 12.98 18.21 10.87
#